data_AF-A0A2I0QK64-F1
#
_entry.id   AF-A0A2I0QK64-F1
#
_cell.length_a   1.000
_cell.length_b   1.000
_cell.length_c   1.000
_cell.angle_alpha   90.00
_cell.angle_beta   90.00
_cell.angle_gamma   90.00
#
_symmetry.space_group_name_H-M   'P 1'
#
loop_
_entity.id
_entity.type
_entity.pdbx_description
1 polymer ?
#
loop_
_entity_poly.entity_id
_entity_poly.type
_entity_poly.pdbx_seq_one_letter_code
_entity_poly.pdbx_strand_id
1 'polypeptide(L)'
;MDILFPGRFSILTKVHEGVIRHISDKYVADEGKLYIGLRIIIDENWTNYDNPFTYDERKEMFNIVFGKEIANGKFCVVPISYNPLSLHQDINKHCEGKVTIYTREKTWAVCCKILGVPTIYENREGFSATNIKEKIYEILKKQNKLPVSIDGIDDKILNFMNNEQILNRLKNFAAHPDKNKDKFGINYRLRKIFLFK
;
A
#
# COMPACT_ATOMS: atom_id res chain seq x y z
N MET A 1 -17.94 5.43 12.81
CA MET A 1 -17.77 3.98 12.59
C MET A 1 -16.34 3.70 12.21
N ASP A 2 -15.74 2.63 12.72
CA ASP A 2 -14.38 2.27 12.36
C ASP A 2 -14.34 1.55 11.01
N ILE A 3 -13.41 1.95 10.16
CA ILE A 3 -13.19 1.37 8.84
C ILE A 3 -11.76 0.86 8.69
N LEU A 4 -11.60 -0.32 8.10
CA LEU A 4 -10.33 -0.82 7.61
C LEU A 4 -10.32 -0.73 6.09
N PHE A 5 -9.37 0.02 5.55
CA PHE A 5 -9.07 0.10 4.13
C PHE A 5 -7.77 -0.67 3.84
N PRO A 6 -7.85 -1.96 3.48
CA PRO A 6 -6.68 -2.77 3.22
C PRO A 6 -6.13 -2.53 1.82
N GLY A 7 -4.81 -2.54 1.69
CA GLY A 7 -4.18 -2.42 0.38
C GLY A 7 -2.69 -2.69 0.40
N ARG A 8 -2.15 -2.94 -0.79
CA ARG A 8 -0.70 -3.08 -0.99
C ARG A 8 0.02 -1.75 -0.89
N PHE A 9 -0.60 -0.70 -1.44
CA PHE A 9 -0.04 0.65 -1.51
C PHE A 9 1.44 0.64 -1.94
N SER A 10 1.74 -0.05 -3.04
CA SER A 10 3.12 -0.16 -3.56
C SER A 10 3.73 1.21 -3.87
N ILE A 11 2.89 2.23 -4.01
CA ILE A 11 3.23 3.65 -3.94
C ILE A 11 1.96 4.40 -3.51
N LEU A 12 2.07 5.37 -2.59
CA LEU A 12 0.94 6.23 -2.24
C LEU A 12 0.74 7.28 -3.34
N THR A 13 -0.48 7.41 -3.85
CA THR A 13 -0.82 8.27 -5.00
C THR A 13 -1.93 9.24 -4.62
N LYS A 14 -2.13 10.29 -5.43
CA LYS A 14 -3.24 11.24 -5.23
C LYS A 14 -4.63 10.58 -5.31
N VAL A 15 -4.72 9.45 -5.99
CA VAL A 15 -5.95 8.65 -6.08
C VAL A 15 -6.22 7.94 -4.77
N HIS A 16 -5.20 7.30 -4.19
CA HIS A 16 -5.30 6.73 -2.85
C HIS A 16 -5.67 7.81 -1.84
N GLU A 17 -5.05 8.99 -1.94
CA GLU A 17 -5.38 10.12 -1.09
C GLU A 17 -6.86 10.50 -1.18
N GLY A 18 -7.38 10.68 -2.40
CA GLY A 18 -8.79 11.00 -2.61
C GLY A 18 -9.75 9.93 -2.07
N VAL A 19 -9.40 8.64 -2.19
CA VAL A 19 -10.19 7.54 -1.63
C VAL A 19 -10.16 7.56 -0.10
N ILE A 20 -9.00 7.75 0.51
CA ILE A 20 -8.85 7.80 1.98
C ILE A 20 -9.64 8.97 2.56
N ARG A 21 -9.56 10.16 1.93
CA ARG A 21 -10.36 11.32 2.32
C ARG A 21 -11.85 11.04 2.15
N HIS A 22 -12.27 10.46 1.02
CA HIS A 22 -13.66 10.06 0.81
C HIS A 22 -14.17 9.13 1.91
N ILE A 23 -13.41 8.10 2.28
CA ILE A 23 -13.77 7.16 3.34
C ILE A 23 -13.90 7.89 4.67
N SER A 24 -12.88 8.68 5.01
CA SER A 24 -12.83 9.49 6.24
C SER A 24 -14.07 10.38 6.37
N ASP A 25 -14.39 11.13 5.32
CA ASP A 25 -15.44 12.15 5.37
C ASP A 25 -16.84 11.53 5.35
N LYS A 26 -17.03 10.43 4.61
CA LYS A 26 -18.34 9.81 4.43
C LYS A 26 -18.75 8.86 5.54
N TYR A 27 -17.79 8.15 6.15
CA TYR A 27 -18.09 7.01 7.02
C TYR A 27 -17.49 7.08 8.42
N VAL A 28 -16.42 7.86 8.59
CA VAL A 28 -15.62 7.90 9.83
C VAL A 28 -15.99 9.13 10.68
N ALA A 29 -16.99 9.91 10.28
CA ALA A 29 -17.39 11.14 10.95
C ALA A 29 -17.62 10.98 12.47
N ASP A 30 -17.17 12.00 13.20
CA ASP A 30 -17.27 12.28 14.64
C ASP A 30 -16.47 11.40 15.62
N GLU A 31 -16.58 10.06 15.56
CA GLU A 31 -15.92 9.19 16.58
C GLU A 31 -15.25 7.95 15.98
N GLY A 32 -15.32 7.75 14.66
CA GLY A 32 -14.69 6.60 14.02
C GLY A 32 -13.18 6.76 13.83
N LYS A 33 -12.49 5.63 13.68
CA LYS A 33 -11.10 5.55 13.21
C LYS A 33 -11.01 4.95 11.80
N LEU A 34 -10.11 5.49 10.99
CA LEU A 34 -9.74 4.89 9.71
C LEU A 34 -8.43 4.11 9.86
N TYR A 35 -8.55 2.79 9.90
CA TYR A 35 -7.42 1.87 9.81
C TYR A 35 -6.97 1.74 8.35
N ILE A 36 -5.74 2.13 8.06
CA ILE A 36 -5.09 1.95 6.77
C ILE A 36 -4.28 0.66 6.87
N GLY A 37 -4.81 -0.41 6.29
CA GLY A 37 -4.19 -1.73 6.34
C GLY A 37 -3.09 -1.86 5.30
N LEU A 38 -1.83 -1.72 5.72
CA LEU A 38 -0.66 -1.92 4.88
C LEU A 38 -0.30 -3.40 4.80
N ARG A 39 -0.45 -3.99 3.61
CA ARG A 39 -0.08 -5.39 3.39
C ARG A 39 1.40 -5.65 3.66
N ILE A 40 1.69 -6.65 4.48
CA ILE A 40 2.98 -7.34 4.55
C ILE A 40 3.04 -8.33 3.38
N ILE A 41 4.05 -8.20 2.53
CA ILE A 41 4.10 -8.96 1.27
C ILE A 41 4.81 -10.30 1.47
N ILE A 42 6.02 -10.25 2.04
CA ILE A 42 6.76 -11.42 2.53
C ILE A 42 7.19 -11.14 3.96
N ASP A 43 7.89 -10.03 4.16
CA ASP A 43 8.27 -9.45 5.44
C ASP A 43 8.29 -7.91 5.30
N GLU A 44 8.59 -7.21 6.40
CA GLU A 44 8.59 -5.74 6.47
C GLU A 44 9.66 -5.09 5.59
N ASN A 45 10.77 -5.79 5.30
CA ASN A 45 11.92 -5.28 4.56
C ASN A 45 11.92 -5.70 3.08
N TRP A 46 10.98 -6.56 2.68
CA TRP A 46 10.97 -7.11 1.33
C TRP A 46 10.55 -6.07 0.29
N THR A 47 11.39 -5.89 -0.75
CA THR A 47 11.12 -5.01 -1.89
C THR A 47 11.35 -5.72 -3.21
N ASN A 48 10.57 -5.35 -4.24
CA ASN A 48 10.78 -5.78 -5.62
C ASN A 48 10.29 -4.74 -6.63
N TYR A 49 10.37 -5.05 -7.93
CA TYR A 49 9.88 -4.16 -9.00
C TYR A 49 8.43 -3.69 -8.81
N ASP A 50 7.56 -4.55 -8.28
CA ASP A 50 6.14 -4.22 -8.04
C ASP A 50 5.87 -3.53 -6.72
N ASN A 51 6.79 -3.68 -5.77
CA ASN A 51 6.72 -3.18 -4.41
C ASN A 51 8.09 -2.61 -4.05
N PRO A 52 8.45 -1.46 -4.62
CA PRO A 52 9.81 -0.95 -4.51
C PRO A 52 10.12 -0.34 -3.13
N PHE A 53 9.15 -0.32 -2.23
CA PHE A 53 9.24 0.25 -0.89
C PHE A 53 8.92 -0.79 0.18
N THR A 54 9.66 -0.72 1.29
CA THR A 54 9.45 -1.53 2.48
C THR A 54 8.11 -1.20 3.16
N TYR A 55 7.76 -1.92 4.21
CA TYR A 55 6.62 -1.56 5.05
C TYR A 55 6.79 -0.17 5.66
N ASP A 56 7.93 0.11 6.30
CA ASP A 56 8.19 1.38 6.98
C ASP A 56 8.25 2.55 5.99
N GLU A 57 8.86 2.37 4.82
CA GLU A 57 8.88 3.40 3.79
C GLU A 57 7.48 3.70 3.25
N ARG A 58 6.64 2.68 3.09
CA ARG A 58 5.23 2.89 2.72
C ARG A 58 4.48 3.60 3.84
N LYS A 59 4.66 3.20 5.09
CA LYS A 59 4.07 3.86 6.27
C LYS A 59 4.49 5.32 6.34
N GLU A 60 5.74 5.63 6.03
CA GLU A 60 6.24 7.00 6.02
C GLU A 60 5.57 7.86 4.96
N MET A 61 5.23 7.31 3.79
CA MET A 61 4.42 8.04 2.81
C MET A 61 3.06 8.47 3.37
N PHE A 62 2.44 7.64 4.23
CA PHE A 62 1.20 8.03 4.91
C PHE A 62 1.45 9.09 5.97
N ASN A 63 2.53 9.03 6.74
CA ASN A 63 2.91 10.10 7.67
C ASN A 63 3.13 11.44 6.95
N ILE A 64 3.75 11.42 5.77
CA ILE A 64 3.99 12.60 4.94
C ILE A 64 2.68 13.28 4.52
N VAL A 65 1.67 12.49 4.11
CA VAL A 65 0.41 13.02 3.56
C VAL A 65 -0.66 13.27 4.62
N PHE A 66 -0.73 12.41 5.64
CA PHE A 66 -1.80 12.36 6.65
C PHE A 66 -1.28 12.50 8.08
N GLY A 67 -0.08 13.05 8.27
CA GLY A 67 0.57 13.11 9.58
C GLY A 67 -0.26 13.78 10.67
N LYS A 68 -1.12 14.75 10.32
CA LYS A 68 -2.02 15.40 11.27
C LYS A 68 -3.12 14.44 11.74
N GLU A 69 -3.77 13.76 10.81
CA GLU A 69 -4.82 12.76 11.06
C GLU A 69 -4.27 11.51 11.74
N ILE A 70 -2.99 11.19 11.54
CA ILE A 70 -2.32 10.09 12.26
C ILE A 70 -1.98 10.53 13.69
N ALA A 71 -1.42 11.74 13.86
CA ALA A 71 -1.00 12.25 15.17
C ALA A 71 -2.18 12.46 16.13
N ASN A 72 -3.36 12.80 15.63
CA ASN A 72 -4.57 12.94 16.45
C ASN A 72 -5.34 11.61 16.63
N GLY A 73 -4.83 10.49 16.12
CA GLY A 73 -5.44 9.17 16.26
C GLY A 73 -6.66 8.91 15.37
N LYS A 74 -7.03 9.83 14.47
CA LYS A 74 -8.13 9.62 13.52
C LYS A 74 -7.80 8.52 12.52
N PHE A 75 -6.55 8.49 12.04
CA PHE A 75 -6.04 7.48 11.12
C PHE A 75 -5.01 6.59 11.81
N CYS A 76 -5.08 5.28 11.58
CA CYS A 76 -4.13 4.30 12.12
C CYS A 76 -3.55 3.46 10.98
N VAL A 77 -2.24 3.56 10.74
CA VAL A 77 -1.56 2.72 9.74
C VAL A 77 -1.13 1.42 10.41
N VAL A 78 -1.71 0.30 9.98
CA VAL A 78 -1.55 -1.02 10.63
C VAL A 78 -1.09 -2.08 9.65
N PRO A 79 -0.27 -3.07 10.07
CA PRO A 79 0.14 -4.16 9.21
C PRO A 79 -1.02 -5.15 9.02
N ILE A 80 -1.15 -5.69 7.81
CA ILE A 80 -2.09 -6.78 7.52
C ILE A 80 -1.41 -7.85 6.66
N SER A 81 -1.77 -9.12 6.87
CA SER A 81 -1.27 -10.25 6.08
C SER A 81 -1.93 -10.35 4.69
N TYR A 82 -3.11 -9.74 4.51
CA TYR A 82 -3.91 -9.78 3.27
C TYR A 82 -4.23 -11.21 2.81
N ASN A 83 -4.42 -12.13 3.75
CA ASN A 83 -5.07 -13.41 3.50
C ASN A 83 -6.50 -13.30 4.08
N PRO A 84 -7.56 -13.54 3.27
CA PRO A 84 -8.93 -13.39 3.77
C PRO A 84 -9.19 -14.27 5.01
N LEU A 85 -8.54 -15.44 5.08
CA LEU A 85 -8.69 -16.39 6.19
C LEU A 85 -8.08 -15.88 7.50
N SER A 86 -7.08 -15.00 7.44
CA SER A 86 -6.47 -14.36 8.62
C SER A 86 -7.01 -12.94 8.86
N LEU A 87 -7.98 -12.47 8.07
CA LEU A 87 -8.50 -11.10 8.18
C LEU A 87 -9.09 -10.83 9.57
N HIS A 88 -9.83 -11.79 10.14
CA HIS A 88 -10.34 -11.69 11.51
C HIS A 88 -9.21 -11.60 12.56
N GLN A 89 -8.11 -12.33 12.35
CA GLN A 89 -6.95 -12.26 13.26
C GLN A 89 -6.27 -10.90 13.16
N ASP A 90 -6.08 -10.37 11.95
CA ASP A 90 -5.50 -9.05 11.72
C ASP A 90 -6.39 -7.95 12.31
N ILE A 91 -7.71 -8.03 12.12
CA ILE A 91 -8.69 -7.10 12.71
C ILE A 91 -8.60 -7.14 14.24
N ASN A 92 -8.65 -8.32 14.85
CA ASN A 92 -8.62 -8.44 16.32
C ASN A 92 -7.27 -8.00 16.92
N LYS A 93 -6.17 -8.18 16.19
CA LYS A 93 -4.83 -7.87 16.67
C LYS A 93 -4.49 -6.38 16.53
N HIS A 94 -4.93 -5.76 15.43
CA HIS A 94 -4.46 -4.44 15.03
C HIS A 94 -5.55 -3.37 15.03
N CYS A 95 -6.81 -3.78 15.02
CA CYS A 95 -7.94 -2.87 15.14
C CYS A 95 -8.61 -3.09 16.50
N GLU A 96 -9.37 -2.10 16.99
CA GLU A 96 -10.13 -2.20 18.26
C GLU A 96 -11.36 -3.12 18.14
N GLY A 97 -11.26 -4.18 17.33
CA GLY A 97 -12.25 -5.22 17.11
C GLY A 97 -13.25 -4.91 16.00
N LYS A 98 -14.31 -4.15 16.30
CA LYS A 98 -15.47 -4.02 15.40
C LYS A 98 -15.22 -3.04 14.27
N VAL A 99 -14.71 -3.54 13.15
CA VAL A 99 -14.38 -2.73 11.97
C VAL A 99 -15.15 -3.17 10.73
N THR A 100 -15.58 -2.20 9.93
CA THR A 100 -16.13 -2.43 8.59
C THR A 100 -15.03 -2.35 7.54
N ILE A 101 -14.96 -3.33 6.64
CA ILE A 101 -13.98 -3.34 5.56
C ILE A 101 -14.48 -2.48 4.41
N TYR A 102 -13.71 -1.47 4.03
CA TYR A 102 -13.93 -0.78 2.77
C TYR A 102 -13.06 -1.41 1.69
N THR A 103 -13.64 -1.82 0.57
CA THR A 103 -12.89 -2.32 -0.57
C THR A 103 -13.48 -1.88 -1.90
N ARG A 104 -12.60 -1.73 -2.88
CA ARG A 104 -12.97 -1.51 -4.29
C ARG A 104 -12.68 -2.73 -5.15
N GLU A 105 -12.18 -3.82 -4.56
CA GLU A 105 -11.89 -5.08 -5.22
C GLU A 105 -13.08 -6.03 -5.06
N LYS A 106 -13.76 -6.36 -6.17
CA LYS A 106 -14.95 -7.22 -6.17
C LYS A 106 -14.69 -8.58 -5.52
N THR A 107 -13.57 -9.22 -5.86
CA THR A 107 -13.19 -10.52 -5.28
C THR A 107 -13.04 -10.41 -3.77
N TRP A 108 -12.41 -9.34 -3.28
CA TRP A 108 -12.24 -9.11 -1.85
C TRP A 108 -13.56 -8.88 -1.13
N ALA A 109 -14.47 -8.12 -1.73
CA ALA A 109 -15.80 -7.89 -1.19
C ALA A 109 -16.59 -9.21 -1.03
N VAL A 110 -16.51 -10.09 -2.04
CA VAL A 110 -17.13 -11.42 -1.99
C VAL A 110 -16.52 -12.27 -0.87
N CYS A 111 -15.19 -12.31 -0.74
CA CYS A 111 -14.53 -13.05 0.33
C CYS A 111 -14.94 -12.54 1.73
N CYS A 112 -14.97 -11.22 1.94
CA CYS A 112 -15.37 -10.65 3.23
C CYS A 112 -16.82 -10.98 3.57
N LYS A 113 -17.72 -10.97 2.57
CA LYS A 113 -19.12 -11.37 2.74
C LYS A 113 -19.26 -12.84 3.15
N ILE A 114 -18.51 -13.75 2.53
CA ILE A 114 -18.50 -15.18 2.88
C ILE A 114 -18.02 -15.38 4.33
N LEU A 115 -17.06 -14.57 4.78
CA LEU A 115 -16.49 -14.63 6.13
C LEU A 115 -17.31 -13.88 7.19
N GLY A 116 -18.48 -13.34 6.84
CA GLY A 116 -19.34 -12.60 7.76
C GLY A 116 -18.77 -11.27 8.24
N VAL A 117 -17.79 -10.70 7.53
CA VAL A 117 -17.17 -9.41 7.87
C VAL A 117 -17.99 -8.27 7.28
N PRO A 118 -18.45 -7.27 8.07
CA PRO A 118 -19.12 -6.10 7.54
C PRO A 118 -18.28 -5.43 6.45
N THR A 119 -18.86 -5.20 5.28
CA THR A 119 -18.12 -4.75 4.09
C THR A 119 -18.87 -3.68 3.31
N ILE A 120 -18.17 -2.60 2.98
CA ILE A 120 -18.57 -1.57 2.02
C ILE A 120 -17.81 -1.83 0.72
N TYR A 121 -18.56 -2.06 -0.36
CA TYR A 121 -18.01 -2.20 -1.70
C TYR A 121 -18.44 -1.05 -2.58
N GLU A 122 -17.47 -0.28 -3.09
CA GLU A 122 -17.71 0.77 -4.07
C GLU A 122 -17.00 0.44 -5.39
N ASN A 123 -17.80 0.13 -6.41
CA ASN A 123 -17.28 -0.08 -7.76
C ASN A 123 -16.89 1.27 -8.37
N ARG A 124 -15.70 1.38 -8.94
CA ARG A 124 -15.31 2.49 -9.81
C ARG A 124 -14.24 2.02 -10.78
N GLU A 125 -14.49 2.26 -12.06
CA GLU A 125 -13.54 1.98 -13.15
C GLU A 125 -12.30 2.88 -13.07
N GLY A 126 -11.18 2.39 -13.61
CA GLY A 126 -10.15 3.26 -14.17
C GLY A 126 -8.94 3.64 -13.32
N PHE A 127 -8.48 2.86 -12.32
CA PHE A 127 -7.29 3.28 -11.57
C PHE A 127 -6.30 2.19 -11.19
N SER A 128 -5.03 2.44 -11.49
CA SER A 128 -3.90 1.55 -11.23
C SER A 128 -2.68 2.36 -10.78
N ALA A 129 -2.20 2.10 -9.56
CA ALA A 129 -0.93 2.63 -9.04
C ALA A 129 0.27 2.24 -9.92
N THR A 130 0.11 1.23 -10.78
CA THR A 130 1.11 0.81 -11.77
C THR A 130 1.48 1.97 -12.69
N ASN A 131 0.53 2.83 -13.09
CA ASN A 131 0.83 3.92 -14.03
C ASN A 131 1.84 4.93 -13.46
N ILE A 132 1.76 5.26 -12.17
CA ILE A 132 2.69 6.21 -11.53
C ILE A 132 4.08 5.57 -11.34
N LYS A 133 4.11 4.31 -10.92
CA LYS A 133 5.36 3.55 -10.75
C LYS A 133 6.14 3.45 -12.07
N GLU A 134 5.46 3.09 -13.16
CA GLU A 134 6.08 3.01 -14.48
C GLU A 134 6.56 4.39 -14.97
N LYS A 135 5.79 5.47 -14.74
CA LYS A 135 6.24 6.85 -15.02
C LYS A 135 7.54 7.18 -14.29
N ILE A 136 7.65 6.83 -13.00
CA ILE A 136 8.87 7.03 -12.19
C ILE A 136 10.06 6.27 -12.79
N TYR A 137 9.88 5.00 -13.16
CA TYR A 137 10.96 4.21 -13.76
C TYR A 137 11.42 4.77 -15.10
N GLU A 138 10.50 5.23 -15.96
CA GLU A 138 10.86 5.87 -17.23
C GLU A 138 11.66 7.16 -17.06
N ILE A 139 11.39 7.93 -16.01
CA ILE A 139 12.19 9.10 -15.65
C ILE A 139 13.58 8.66 -15.19
N LEU A 140 13.68 7.69 -14.28
CA LEU A 140 14.95 7.25 -13.71
C LEU A 140 15.88 6.54 -14.72
N LYS A 141 15.35 6.06 -15.84
CA LYS A 141 16.17 5.59 -16.97
C LYS A 141 16.92 6.71 -17.69
N LYS A 142 16.42 7.94 -17.62
CA LYS A 142 16.93 9.09 -18.39
C LYS A 142 17.71 10.08 -17.55
N GLN A 143 17.52 10.09 -16.23
CA GLN A 143 18.14 11.04 -15.32
C GLN A 143 18.39 10.46 -13.93
N ASN A 144 19.27 11.13 -13.19
CA ASN A 144 19.78 10.61 -11.92
C ASN A 144 18.93 10.95 -10.69
N LYS A 145 17.86 11.74 -10.80
CA LYS A 145 16.99 12.17 -9.70
C LYS A 145 15.54 12.24 -10.18
N LEU A 146 14.58 12.17 -9.26
CA LEU A 146 13.19 12.47 -9.57
C LEU A 146 12.97 13.99 -9.66
N PRO A 147 12.12 14.46 -10.58
CA PRO A 147 11.75 15.87 -10.65
C PRO A 147 11.02 16.30 -9.37
N VAL A 148 10.90 17.62 -9.20
CA VAL A 148 10.20 18.22 -8.05
C VAL A 148 8.72 17.81 -8.02
N SER A 149 8.12 17.59 -9.19
CA SER A 149 6.72 17.21 -9.33
C SER A 149 6.50 16.19 -10.46
N ILE A 150 5.51 15.30 -10.24
CA ILE A 150 4.98 14.35 -11.24
C ILE A 150 3.47 14.28 -11.02
N ASP A 151 2.70 14.38 -12.10
CA ASP A 151 1.25 14.23 -12.03
C ASP A 151 0.82 12.88 -11.42
N GLY A 152 -0.08 12.94 -10.43
CA GLY A 152 -0.67 11.79 -9.74
C GLY A 152 0.02 11.35 -8.44
N ILE A 153 1.06 12.05 -7.99
CA ILE A 153 1.77 11.79 -6.72
C ILE A 153 2.06 13.10 -5.98
N ASP A 154 2.15 13.04 -4.65
CA ASP A 154 2.48 14.21 -3.83
C ASP A 154 3.97 14.56 -3.92
N ASP A 155 4.30 15.84 -4.13
CA ASP A 155 5.67 16.32 -4.27
C ASP A 155 6.53 16.01 -3.03
N LYS A 156 5.93 15.96 -1.82
CA LYS A 156 6.65 15.58 -0.60
C LYS A 156 7.04 14.11 -0.61
N ILE A 157 6.19 13.25 -1.17
CA ILE A 157 6.52 11.83 -1.38
C ILE A 157 7.66 11.70 -2.41
N LEU A 158 7.61 12.48 -3.50
CA LEU A 158 8.70 12.49 -4.48
C LEU A 158 10.02 12.94 -3.86
N ASN A 159 9.99 13.97 -3.02
CA ASN A 159 11.16 14.42 -2.29
C ASN A 159 11.71 13.32 -1.35
N PHE A 160 10.82 12.61 -0.64
CA PHE A 160 11.21 11.45 0.17
C PHE A 160 11.90 10.36 -0.68
N MET A 161 11.41 10.09 -1.88
CA MET A 161 12.00 9.11 -2.81
C MET A 161 13.37 9.52 -3.37
N ASN A 162 13.73 10.80 -3.29
CA ASN A 162 15.06 11.30 -3.68
C ASN A 162 16.16 11.02 -2.63
N ASN A 163 15.82 10.36 -1.52
CA ASN A 163 16.83 9.76 -0.63
C ASN A 163 17.74 8.81 -1.42
N GLU A 164 19.06 8.88 -1.20
CA GLU A 164 20.05 8.14 -1.98
C GLU A 164 19.80 6.62 -2.01
N GLN A 165 19.47 6.01 -0.86
CA GLN A 165 19.23 4.58 -0.75
C GLN A 165 17.99 4.17 -1.55
N ILE A 166 16.90 4.91 -1.40
CA ILE A 166 15.63 4.66 -2.11
C ILE A 166 15.83 4.85 -3.62
N LEU A 167 16.47 5.95 -4.01
CA LEU A 167 16.70 6.32 -5.39
C LEU A 167 17.59 5.30 -6.11
N ASN A 168 18.65 4.82 -5.48
CA ASN A 168 19.51 3.77 -6.02
C ASN A 168 18.74 2.46 -6.20
N ARG A 169 17.88 2.09 -5.24
CA ARG A 169 17.03 0.90 -5.37
C ARG A 169 16.03 1.02 -6.52
N LEU A 170 15.37 2.17 -6.65
CA LEU A 170 14.43 2.44 -7.76
C LEU A 170 15.14 2.41 -9.12
N LYS A 171 16.34 2.98 -9.23
CA LYS A 171 17.16 2.91 -10.45
C LYS A 171 17.54 1.48 -10.81
N ASN A 172 17.95 0.68 -9.82
CA ASN A 172 18.26 -0.72 -10.03
C ASN A 172 17.05 -1.49 -10.58
N PHE A 173 15.85 -1.20 -10.08
CA PHE A 173 14.62 -1.78 -10.65
C PHE A 173 14.30 -1.25 -12.04
N ALA A 174 14.50 0.04 -12.31
CA ALA A 174 14.22 0.65 -13.60
C ALA A 174 15.15 0.17 -14.73
N ALA A 175 16.43 -0.06 -14.42
CA ALA A 175 17.46 -0.48 -15.37
C ALA A 175 17.52 -2.00 -15.60
N HIS A 176 16.73 -2.79 -14.87
CA HIS A 176 16.85 -4.24 -14.93
C HIS A 176 16.43 -4.80 -16.31
N PRO A 177 17.28 -5.59 -17.00
CA PRO A 177 17.05 -6.02 -18.39
C PRO A 177 15.84 -6.96 -18.54
N ASP A 178 15.52 -7.75 -17.50
CA ASP A 178 14.28 -8.51 -17.44
C ASP A 178 13.20 -7.70 -16.71
N LYS A 179 12.23 -7.18 -17.47
CA LYS A 179 10.94 -6.69 -16.93
C LYS A 179 10.09 -7.81 -16.30
N ASN A 180 10.44 -9.07 -16.59
CA ASN A 180 9.69 -10.28 -16.24
C ASN A 180 10.56 -11.29 -15.47
N LYS A 181 10.99 -10.93 -14.27
CA LYS A 181 11.40 -11.92 -13.27
C LYS A 181 10.44 -11.83 -12.10
N ASP A 182 9.32 -12.55 -12.24
CA ASP A 182 8.34 -12.89 -11.20
C ASP A 182 8.88 -12.66 -9.79
N LYS A 183 8.19 -11.84 -8.99
CA LYS A 183 8.28 -11.98 -7.52
C LYS A 183 9.75 -12.06 -7.01
N PHE A 184 10.63 -11.10 -7.31
CA PHE A 184 12.05 -11.07 -6.87
C PHE A 184 12.20 -11.28 -5.34
N GLY A 185 12.21 -12.55 -4.92
CA GLY A 185 12.18 -13.00 -3.54
C GLY A 185 11.21 -14.14 -3.24
N ILE A 186 10.00 -14.23 -3.81
CA ILE A 186 9.05 -15.30 -3.45
C ILE A 186 9.50 -16.64 -4.02
N ASN A 187 9.71 -16.79 -5.34
CA ASN A 187 10.13 -18.08 -5.89
C ASN A 187 11.54 -18.50 -5.43
N TYR A 188 12.45 -17.54 -5.26
CA TYR A 188 13.80 -17.82 -4.75
C TYR A 188 13.79 -18.20 -3.26
N ARG A 189 13.06 -17.47 -2.39
CA ARG A 189 12.94 -17.85 -0.97
C ARG A 189 12.10 -19.11 -0.77
N LEU A 190 11.02 -19.30 -1.52
CA LEU A 190 10.25 -20.56 -1.48
C LEU A 190 11.15 -21.72 -1.92
N ARG A 191 11.91 -21.60 -3.02
CA ARG A 191 12.90 -22.63 -3.38
C ARG A 191 13.92 -22.87 -2.27
N LYS A 192 14.43 -21.83 -1.61
CA LYS A 192 15.36 -21.98 -0.49
C LYS A 192 14.73 -22.63 0.76
N ILE A 193 13.43 -22.43 1.00
CA ILE A 193 12.68 -23.07 2.10
C ILE A 193 12.33 -24.52 1.76
N PHE A 194 12.02 -24.81 0.49
CA PHE A 194 11.56 -26.13 0.03
C PHE A 194 12.70 -27.07 -0.43
N LEU A 195 13.88 -26.55 -0.79
CA LEU A 195 15.05 -27.37 -1.19
C LEU A 195 16.02 -27.68 -0.03
N PHE A 196 15.72 -27.20 1.18
CA PHE A 196 16.46 -27.52 2.41
C PHE A 196 15.58 -28.29 3.42
N LYS A 197 14.61 -29.07 2.92
CA LYS A 197 13.94 -30.12 3.69
C LYS A 197 14.35 -31.49 3.16
#